data_AF-A0A817KNB0-F1
#
_entry.id   AF-A0A817KNB0-F1
#
_cell.length_a   1.000
_cell.length_b   1.000
_cell.length_c   1.000
_cell.angle_alpha   90.00
_cell.angle_beta   90.00
_cell.angle_gamma   90.00
#
_symmetry.space_group_name_H-M   'P 1'
#
loop_
_entity.id
_entity.type
_entity.pdbx_description
1 polymer ?
#
loop_
_entity_poly.entity_id
_entity_poly.type
_entity_poly.pdbx_seq_one_letter_code
_entity_poly.pdbx_strand_id
1 'polypeptide(L)'
;MLRPEEHLLKNQEFDREGYLFLIERNKIIGTTAATKHYCQYRKDINLLRMITFTQTSTKQLTPYDVFVRHCVVHPADEKLDKRFMFDLHIIEKGGSSDKMSIFTFQATNEEDFEGWISITGGQINVSKPELSLKTEMQNELDDSGIDFVKKCIQVIERRGLDEQGLYRIVGMQSKVNSLVAGHFDVHKTLAQRLETPVEEDMELKTICSALKLFLRTLKEPVFTFKLHNRFIEAAMIDDKAERIRTLHSLIKELPKQNYDLLYILMTHLYKVSQHNEKNLMTPVNLGVCFGPSILRPEFETVSSIYDIKFRNAIVELIIIHYEKMFKTKLEQQDIDEMVGSSEQDQSSGVNLTNSLSSLVVIIYFKYGNKTQK
;
A
#
# COMPACT_ATOMS: atom_id res chain seq x y z
N MET A 1 24.86 40.89 30.26
CA MET A 1 23.70 40.86 29.35
C MET A 1 23.94 39.73 28.38
N LEU A 2 23.10 38.70 28.42
CA LEU A 2 23.22 37.52 27.56
C LEU A 2 22.66 37.81 26.16
N ARG A 3 23.14 37.09 25.14
CA ARG A 3 22.85 37.35 23.72
C ARG A 3 21.36 37.07 23.38
N PRO A 4 20.76 37.78 22.40
CA PRO A 4 19.34 37.62 22.03
C PRO A 4 18.92 36.20 21.62
N GLU A 5 19.86 35.37 21.19
CA GLU A 5 19.61 33.97 20.80
C GLU A 5 19.32 33.05 22.00
N GLU A 6 19.75 33.41 23.22
CA GLU A 6 19.49 32.62 24.43
C GLU A 6 18.08 32.84 25.01
N HIS A 7 17.34 33.84 24.53
CA HIS A 7 15.95 34.07 24.92
C HIS A 7 14.95 33.19 24.14
N LEU A 8 15.33 32.64 22.99
CA LEU A 8 14.48 31.74 22.18
C LEU A 8 14.47 30.29 22.68
N LEU A 9 15.34 29.93 23.63
CA LEU A 9 15.44 28.59 24.21
C LEU A 9 14.65 28.42 25.51
N LYS A 10 14.04 29.49 26.04
CA LYS A 10 13.42 29.48 27.38
C LYS A 10 11.91 29.22 27.43
N ASN A 11 11.24 29.09 26.28
CA ASN A 11 9.84 28.65 26.19
C ASN A 11 9.71 27.50 25.19
N GLN A 12 10.42 26.39 25.42
CA GLN A 12 10.23 25.17 24.62
C GLN A 12 8.98 24.44 25.12
N GLU A 13 7.81 24.80 24.60
CA GLU A 13 6.64 23.92 24.71
C GLU A 13 6.90 22.70 23.82
N PHE A 14 7.11 21.55 24.46
CA PHE A 14 7.10 20.25 23.80
C PHE A 14 5.65 19.75 23.78
N ASP A 15 5.20 19.20 22.64
CA ASP A 15 3.83 18.69 22.51
C ASP A 15 3.61 17.42 23.34
N ARG A 16 4.67 16.66 23.61
CA ARG A 16 4.65 15.50 24.50
C ARG A 16 6.02 15.26 25.13
N GLU A 17 6.00 14.88 26.40
CA GLU A 17 7.18 14.47 27.14
C GLU A 17 6.89 13.21 27.94
N GLY A 18 7.88 12.35 28.12
CA GLY A 18 7.70 11.12 28.88
C GLY A 18 8.88 10.16 28.77
N TYR A 19 8.85 9.09 29.54
CA TYR A 19 9.88 8.06 29.49
C TYR A 19 9.56 7.02 28.43
N LEU A 20 10.55 6.65 27.64
CA LEU A 20 10.51 5.53 26.70
C LEU A 20 11.73 4.64 26.88
N PHE A 21 11.57 3.34 26.62
CA PHE A 21 12.69 2.41 26.56
C PHE A 21 13.09 2.19 25.11
N LEU A 22 14.32 2.55 24.75
CA LEU A 22 14.90 2.22 23.46
C LEU A 22 15.39 0.76 23.50
N ILE A 23 14.90 -0.06 22.57
CA ILE A 23 15.19 -1.48 22.49
C ILE A 23 16.29 -1.71 21.45
N GLU A 24 17.49 -2.07 21.92
CA GLU A 24 18.64 -2.40 21.06
C GLU A 24 18.81 -3.92 20.99
N ARG A 25 18.74 -4.49 19.78
CA ARG A 25 19.01 -5.91 19.55
C ARG A 25 20.44 -6.11 19.07
N ASN A 26 21.24 -6.80 19.87
CA ASN A 26 22.56 -7.23 19.44
C ASN A 26 22.44 -8.49 18.56
N LYS A 27 22.52 -8.30 17.24
CA LYS A 27 22.38 -9.37 16.24
C LYS A 27 23.46 -10.47 16.33
N ILE A 28 24.57 -10.22 17.01
CA ILE A 28 25.70 -11.16 17.12
C ILE A 28 25.52 -12.08 18.35
N ILE A 29 24.97 -11.54 19.44
CA ILE A 29 24.88 -12.25 20.74
C ILE A 29 23.44 -12.71 21.02
N GLY A 30 22.46 -12.26 20.23
CA GLY A 30 21.04 -12.61 20.42
C GLY A 30 20.42 -11.96 21.66
N THR A 31 21.11 -11.02 22.31
CA THR A 31 20.62 -10.31 23.48
C THR A 31 19.89 -9.02 23.10
N THR A 32 18.86 -8.69 23.87
CA THR A 32 18.10 -7.44 23.75
C THR A 32 18.41 -6.59 24.98
N ALA A 33 18.88 -5.36 24.77
CA ALA A 33 19.08 -4.38 25.82
C ALA A 33 17.98 -3.31 25.73
N ALA A 34 17.45 -2.89 26.88
CA ALA A 34 16.48 -1.80 26.97
C ALA A 34 17.12 -0.64 27.72
N THR A 35 17.28 0.49 27.06
CA THR A 35 17.85 1.71 27.67
C THR A 35 16.73 2.72 27.89
N LYS A 36 16.62 3.25 29.12
CA LYS A 36 15.59 4.23 29.46
C LYS A 36 16.02 5.62 29.01
N HIS A 37 15.17 6.29 28.25
CA HIS A 37 15.34 7.68 27.84
C HIS A 37 14.17 8.54 28.33
N TYR A 38 14.45 9.77 28.72
CA TYR A 38 13.45 10.82 28.80
C TYR A 38 13.35 11.49 27.44
N CYS A 39 12.17 11.42 26.84
CA CYS A 39 11.91 11.83 25.48
C CYS A 39 11.00 13.07 25.47
N GLN A 40 11.34 14.05 24.65
CA GLN A 40 10.56 15.26 24.45
C GLN A 40 10.34 15.45 22.94
N TYR A 41 9.09 15.59 22.51
CA TYR A 41 8.75 15.64 21.10
C TYR A 41 8.05 16.93 20.71
N ARG A 42 8.45 17.45 19.55
CA ARG A 42 7.85 18.60 18.89
C ARG A 42 7.28 18.19 17.54
N LYS A 43 5.97 18.31 17.41
CA LYS A 43 5.21 17.90 16.24
C LYS A 43 5.38 18.87 15.06
N ASP A 44 5.53 20.16 15.33
CA ASP A 44 5.66 21.20 14.30
C ASP A 44 6.89 20.99 13.40
N ILE A 45 7.98 20.51 13.98
CA ILE A 45 9.26 20.24 13.30
C ILE A 45 9.65 18.76 13.27
N ASN A 46 8.76 17.87 13.73
CA ASN A 46 9.02 16.44 13.92
C ASN A 46 10.32 16.13 14.68
N LEU A 47 10.66 16.90 15.70
CA LEU A 47 11.90 16.74 16.45
C LEU A 47 11.66 15.90 17.71
N LEU A 48 12.39 14.80 17.86
CA LEU A 48 12.46 14.02 19.08
C LEU A 48 13.81 14.27 19.75
N ARG A 49 13.78 14.82 20.96
CA ARG A 49 14.93 14.93 21.85
C ARG A 49 14.93 13.78 22.82
N MET A 50 16.06 13.11 22.97
CA MET A 50 16.23 11.97 23.87
C MET A 50 17.37 12.22 24.86
N ILE A 51 17.10 11.98 26.13
CA ILE A 51 18.06 12.12 27.22
C ILE A 51 18.17 10.78 27.92
N THR A 52 19.30 10.09 27.74
CA THR A 52 19.55 8.78 28.35
C THR A 52 19.56 8.88 29.87
N PHE A 53 19.00 7.89 30.57
CA PHE A 53 19.02 7.80 32.03
C PHE A 53 19.90 6.61 32.47
N THR A 54 21.01 6.89 33.16
CA THR A 54 21.87 5.84 33.75
C THR A 54 21.94 6.01 35.27
N GLN A 55 21.76 4.92 36.02
CA GLN A 55 21.70 4.94 37.49
C GLN A 55 23.07 5.20 38.16
N THR A 56 24.16 5.23 37.38
CA THR A 56 25.55 5.17 37.88
C THR A 56 26.45 6.35 37.47
N SER A 57 25.95 7.46 36.93
CA SER A 57 26.84 8.62 36.69
C SER A 57 26.17 9.98 36.88
N THR A 58 26.78 10.80 37.73
CA THR A 58 26.49 12.23 37.97
C THR A 58 26.99 13.15 36.84
N LYS A 59 27.23 12.63 35.62
CA LYS A 59 27.63 13.44 34.47
C LYS A 59 26.39 13.91 33.70
N GLN A 60 26.33 15.21 33.38
CA GLN A 60 25.35 15.76 32.45
C GLN A 60 25.38 14.95 31.14
N LEU A 61 24.27 14.27 30.83
CA LEU A 61 24.11 13.51 29.60
C LEU A 61 23.66 14.47 28.50
N THR A 62 24.43 14.53 27.41
CA THR A 62 24.14 15.38 26.26
C THR A 62 22.85 14.91 25.60
N PRO A 63 21.83 15.77 25.42
CA PRO A 63 20.62 15.41 24.67
C PRO A 63 20.97 15.01 23.24
N TYR A 64 20.28 13.98 22.74
CA TYR A 64 20.39 13.51 21.37
C TYR A 64 19.10 13.84 20.61
N ASP A 65 19.22 14.74 19.63
CA ASP A 65 18.10 15.25 18.84
C ASP A 65 18.04 14.53 17.49
N VAL A 66 16.88 13.95 17.16
CA VAL A 66 16.62 13.25 15.90
C VAL A 66 15.31 13.73 15.27
N PHE A 67 15.21 13.67 13.94
CA PHE A 67 13.98 14.02 13.25
C PHE A 67 13.16 12.77 12.96
N VAL A 68 11.92 12.72 13.43
CA VAL A 68 11.00 11.61 13.19
C VAL A 68 10.36 11.78 11.83
N ARG A 69 10.52 10.79 10.95
CA ARG A 69 9.88 10.77 9.63
C ARG A 69 8.57 10.00 9.65
N HIS A 70 8.56 8.83 10.31
CA HIS A 70 7.40 7.95 10.42
C HIS A 70 7.38 7.26 11.78
N CYS A 71 6.18 6.98 12.29
CA CYS A 71 5.95 6.11 13.43
C CYS A 71 5.18 4.87 12.97
N VAL A 72 5.62 3.68 13.39
CA VAL A 72 5.07 2.39 12.98
C VAL A 72 4.71 1.58 14.21
N VAL A 73 3.47 1.13 14.31
CA VAL A 73 2.94 0.36 15.43
C VAL A 73 2.88 -1.11 15.07
N HIS A 74 3.45 -1.97 15.91
CA HIS A 74 3.35 -3.42 15.73
C HIS A 74 2.12 -3.94 16.49
N PRO A 75 1.26 -4.79 15.88
CA PRO A 75 0.17 -5.45 16.57
C PRO A 75 0.73 -6.27 17.74
N ALA A 76 0.06 -6.20 18.88
CA ALA A 76 0.41 -7.01 20.04
C ALA A 76 0.30 -8.50 19.65
N ASP A 77 1.41 -9.21 19.63
CA ASP A 77 1.44 -10.67 19.56
C ASP A 77 1.38 -11.17 21.00
N GLU A 78 0.28 -11.82 21.40
CA GLU A 78 0.10 -12.34 22.77
C GLU A 78 1.22 -13.28 23.22
N LYS A 79 2.02 -13.83 22.27
CA LYS A 79 3.07 -14.83 22.54
C LYS A 79 4.49 -14.25 22.69
N LEU A 80 4.70 -12.98 22.38
CA LEU A 80 6.00 -12.31 22.49
C LEU A 80 5.74 -11.02 23.26
N ASP A 81 6.50 -10.74 24.32
CA ASP A 81 6.32 -9.58 25.21
C ASP A 81 6.59 -8.24 24.49
N LYS A 82 5.73 -7.91 23.53
CA LYS A 82 5.81 -6.80 22.56
C LYS A 82 4.81 -5.70 22.89
N ARG A 83 4.24 -5.72 24.10
CA ARG A 83 3.22 -4.75 24.52
C ARG A 83 3.81 -3.34 24.49
N PHE A 84 3.02 -2.42 23.92
CA PHE A 84 3.33 -0.99 23.87
C PHE A 84 4.60 -0.63 23.08
N MET A 85 4.98 -1.46 22.10
CA MET A 85 6.14 -1.19 21.25
C MET A 85 5.79 -0.55 19.92
N PHE A 86 6.62 0.39 19.49
CA PHE A 86 6.49 1.09 18.21
C PHE A 86 7.87 1.48 17.69
N ASP A 87 7.99 1.55 16.37
CA ASP A 87 9.22 1.97 15.70
C ASP A 87 9.10 3.43 15.26
N LEU A 88 10.17 4.19 15.43
CA LEU A 88 10.34 5.52 14.84
C LEU A 88 11.42 5.44 13.76
N HIS A 89 11.04 5.82 12.55
CA HIS A 89 11.99 6.03 11.45
C HIS A 89 12.57 7.43 11.62
N ILE A 90 13.85 7.50 11.94
CA ILE A 90 14.54 8.74 12.30
C ILE A 90 15.56 9.13 11.25
N ILE A 91 15.71 10.44 11.04
CA ILE A 91 16.75 11.04 10.21
C ILE A 91 17.79 11.65 11.14
N GLU A 92 19.01 11.14 11.07
CA GLU A 92 20.17 11.70 11.78
C GLU A 92 20.84 12.75 10.88
N LYS A 93 20.79 14.02 11.28
CA LYS A 93 21.49 15.09 10.57
C LYS A 93 22.93 15.16 11.05
N GLY A 94 23.83 14.47 10.36
CA GLY A 94 25.26 14.50 10.63
C GLY A 94 26.10 13.98 9.46
N GLY A 95 26.73 14.91 8.71
CA GLY A 95 27.59 14.60 7.56
C GLY A 95 26.93 14.79 6.19
N SER A 96 27.68 14.58 5.11
CA SER A 96 27.34 14.93 3.71
C SER A 96 26.10 14.24 3.10
N SER A 97 25.37 13.40 3.85
CA SER A 97 24.14 12.73 3.43
C SER A 97 23.26 12.36 4.62
N ASP A 98 21.96 12.58 4.53
CA ASP A 98 20.98 12.18 5.54
C ASP A 98 20.95 10.64 5.73
N LYS A 99 21.20 10.17 6.96
CA LYS A 99 21.13 8.75 7.31
C LYS A 99 19.78 8.43 7.95
N MET A 100 19.09 7.43 7.39
CA MET A 100 17.84 6.89 7.95
C MET A 100 18.14 5.72 8.89
N SER A 101 17.62 5.76 10.11
CA SER A 101 17.72 4.71 11.13
C SER A 101 16.34 4.37 11.69
N ILE A 102 16.17 3.18 12.25
CA ILE A 102 14.91 2.75 12.88
C ILE A 102 15.17 2.52 14.37
N PHE A 103 14.45 3.24 15.22
CA PHE A 103 14.51 3.09 16.68
C PHE A 103 13.23 2.43 17.17
N THR A 104 13.36 1.27 17.82
CA THR A 104 12.23 0.57 18.46
C THR A 104 12.10 1.06 19.88
N PHE A 105 10.95 1.68 20.21
CA PHE A 105 10.62 2.12 21.55
C PHE A 105 9.57 1.21 22.19
N GLN A 106 9.65 1.10 23.51
CA GLN A 106 8.60 0.54 24.34
C GLN A 106 8.12 1.60 25.34
N ALA A 107 6.82 1.89 25.32
CA ALA A 107 6.20 2.76 26.32
C ALA A 107 5.92 1.98 27.62
N THR A 108 5.78 2.72 28.73
CA THR A 108 5.67 2.10 30.06
C THR A 108 4.28 1.52 30.34
N ASN A 109 3.27 2.06 29.68
CA ASN A 109 1.87 1.69 29.81
C ASN A 109 1.09 2.07 28.55
N GLU A 110 -0.19 1.70 28.51
CA GLU A 110 -1.10 1.92 27.38
C GLU A 110 -1.38 3.40 27.10
N GLU A 111 -1.60 4.21 28.14
CA GLU A 111 -1.86 5.65 28.01
C GLU A 111 -0.65 6.40 27.42
N ASP A 112 0.55 6.04 27.89
CA ASP A 112 1.81 6.53 27.34
C ASP A 112 1.93 6.13 25.87
N PHE A 113 1.68 4.86 25.56
CA PHE A 113 1.74 4.33 24.21
C PHE A 113 0.80 5.08 23.26
N GLU A 114 -0.50 5.08 23.55
CA GLU A 114 -1.53 5.70 22.70
C GLU A 114 -1.23 7.16 22.43
N GLY A 115 -0.81 7.89 23.46
CA GLY A 115 -0.52 9.29 23.26
C GLY A 115 0.78 9.53 22.47
N TRP A 116 1.79 8.67 22.57
CA TRP A 116 3.00 8.73 21.73
C TRP A 116 2.65 8.45 20.26
N ILE A 117 1.79 7.46 20.00
CA ILE A 117 1.28 7.14 18.67
C ILE A 117 0.47 8.32 18.11
N SER A 118 -0.39 8.94 18.92
CA SER A 118 -1.26 10.05 18.49
C SER A 118 -0.47 11.28 18.03
N ILE A 119 0.64 11.60 18.70
CA ILE A 119 1.41 12.82 18.43
C ILE A 119 2.41 12.61 17.28
N THR A 120 2.97 11.41 17.17
CA THR A 120 3.95 11.04 16.11
C THR A 120 3.29 10.55 14.81
N GLY A 121 1.96 10.42 14.78
CA GLY A 121 1.19 10.00 13.60
C GLY A 121 1.34 8.51 13.28
N GLY A 122 1.39 7.65 14.31
CA GLY A 122 1.72 6.24 14.16
C GLY A 122 0.78 5.45 13.24
N GLN A 123 1.38 4.59 12.42
CA GLN A 123 0.72 3.75 11.41
C GLN A 123 0.83 2.28 11.81
N ILE A 124 -0.28 1.53 11.79
CA ILE A 124 -0.25 0.11 12.19
C ILE A 124 0.39 -0.73 11.09
N ASN A 125 1.51 -1.38 11.41
CA ASN A 125 2.11 -2.41 10.58
C ASN A 125 1.36 -3.72 10.81
N VAL A 126 0.34 -3.99 10.00
CA VAL A 126 -0.34 -5.29 10.01
C VAL A 126 0.63 -6.35 9.47
N SER A 127 1.51 -6.82 10.35
CA SER A 127 2.52 -7.82 10.04
C SER A 127 1.81 -9.13 9.75
N LYS A 128 1.54 -9.40 8.47
CA LYS A 128 1.40 -10.79 8.01
C LYS A 128 2.70 -11.52 8.38
N PRO A 129 2.66 -12.72 8.99
CA PRO A 129 3.85 -13.47 9.41
C PRO A 129 4.81 -13.92 8.30
N GLU A 130 4.67 -13.46 7.05
CA GLU A 130 5.36 -14.00 5.87
C GLU A 130 6.28 -13.00 5.13
N LEU A 131 6.61 -11.85 5.73
CA LEU A 131 7.25 -10.76 4.98
C LEU A 131 8.62 -10.32 5.51
N SER A 132 9.40 -11.23 6.10
CA SER A 132 10.80 -10.98 6.50
C SER A 132 11.83 -11.16 5.37
N LEU A 133 11.42 -11.08 4.10
CA LEU A 133 12.32 -11.12 2.93
C LEU A 133 12.27 -9.85 2.05
N LYS A 134 11.70 -8.75 2.55
CA LYS A 134 11.32 -7.60 1.71
C LYS A 134 12.44 -6.60 1.33
N THR A 135 13.71 -6.99 1.34
CA THR A 135 14.80 -6.07 0.96
C THR A 135 15.41 -6.32 -0.42
N GLU A 136 15.10 -7.40 -1.16
CA GLU A 136 15.88 -7.70 -2.39
C GLU A 136 15.10 -7.96 -3.69
N MET A 137 13.78 -7.84 -3.73
CA MET A 137 13.01 -8.05 -4.97
C MET A 137 11.91 -7.00 -5.20
N GLN A 138 12.24 -5.72 -5.11
CA GLN A 138 11.35 -4.70 -5.68
C GLN A 138 11.55 -4.69 -7.20
N ASN A 139 10.65 -5.35 -7.92
CA ASN A 139 10.71 -5.41 -9.38
C ASN A 139 10.48 -4.00 -9.94
N GLU A 140 11.29 -3.58 -10.91
CA GLU A 140 11.01 -2.38 -11.68
C GLU A 140 10.00 -2.70 -12.79
N LEU A 141 9.19 -1.70 -13.16
CA LEU A 141 8.30 -1.82 -14.31
C LEU A 141 9.10 -1.51 -15.58
N ASP A 142 9.81 -2.52 -16.07
CA ASP A 142 10.59 -2.47 -17.31
C ASP A 142 9.98 -3.37 -18.40
N ASP A 143 10.63 -3.41 -19.56
CA ASP A 143 10.19 -4.23 -20.69
C ASP A 143 10.15 -5.73 -20.34
N SER A 144 11.06 -6.19 -19.46
CA SER A 144 11.06 -7.58 -18.97
C SER A 144 9.84 -7.87 -18.11
N GLY A 145 9.44 -6.93 -17.26
CA GLY A 145 8.23 -7.02 -16.45
C GLY A 145 6.96 -7.08 -17.29
N ILE A 146 6.88 -6.26 -18.34
CA ILE A 146 5.75 -6.27 -19.28
C ILE A 146 5.71 -7.60 -20.06
N ASP A 147 6.87 -8.11 -20.50
CA ASP A 147 6.98 -9.40 -21.17
C ASP A 147 6.52 -10.57 -20.28
N PHE A 148 6.91 -10.58 -19.00
CA PHE A 148 6.45 -11.57 -18.02
C PHE A 148 4.91 -11.63 -17.95
N VAL A 149 4.28 -10.46 -17.84
CA VAL A 149 2.81 -10.35 -17.73
C VAL A 149 2.15 -10.84 -19.03
N LYS A 150 2.67 -10.45 -20.20
CA LYS A 150 2.15 -10.91 -21.50
C LYS A 150 2.24 -12.43 -21.65
N LYS A 151 3.36 -13.05 -21.26
CA LYS A 151 3.53 -14.51 -21.31
C LYS A 151 2.54 -15.23 -20.40
N CYS A 152 2.40 -14.77 -19.16
CA CYS A 152 1.43 -15.35 -18.23
C CYS A 152 0.00 -15.28 -18.80
N ILE A 153 -0.39 -14.10 -19.30
CA ILE A 153 -1.69 -13.88 -19.94
C ILE A 153 -1.87 -14.80 -21.15
N GLN A 154 -0.87 -14.91 -22.02
CA GLN A 154 -0.96 -15.75 -23.22
C GLN A 154 -1.25 -17.21 -22.88
N VAL A 155 -0.59 -17.77 -21.85
CA VAL A 155 -0.83 -19.16 -21.44
C VAL A 155 -2.20 -19.32 -20.78
N ILE A 156 -2.60 -18.37 -19.94
CA ILE A 156 -3.92 -18.36 -19.30
C ILE A 156 -5.04 -18.28 -20.35
N GLU A 157 -4.92 -17.39 -21.35
CA GLU A 157 -5.91 -17.26 -22.42
C GLU A 157 -5.95 -18.50 -23.33
N ARG A 158 -4.81 -19.14 -23.58
CA ARG A 158 -4.73 -20.30 -24.47
C ARG A 158 -5.51 -21.51 -23.95
N ARG A 159 -5.49 -21.77 -22.63
CA ARG A 159 -6.05 -23.03 -22.08
C ARG A 159 -6.83 -22.89 -20.78
N GLY A 160 -6.97 -21.68 -20.24
CA GLY A 160 -7.52 -21.46 -18.89
C GLY A 160 -8.76 -20.58 -18.81
N LEU A 161 -9.28 -20.05 -19.91
CA LEU A 161 -10.42 -19.12 -19.86
C LEU A 161 -11.68 -19.71 -19.22
N ASP A 162 -11.87 -21.02 -19.32
CA ASP A 162 -13.03 -21.72 -18.75
C ASP A 162 -12.72 -22.38 -17.39
N GLU A 163 -11.49 -22.23 -16.86
CA GLU A 163 -11.06 -22.82 -15.59
C GLU A 163 -11.73 -22.13 -14.40
N GLN A 164 -12.43 -22.90 -13.56
CA GLN A 164 -13.17 -22.35 -12.44
C GLN A 164 -12.27 -21.65 -11.41
N GLY A 165 -12.68 -20.44 -11.02
CA GLY A 165 -11.97 -19.67 -10.00
C GLY A 165 -10.62 -19.13 -10.45
N LEU A 166 -10.43 -18.89 -11.75
CA LEU A 166 -9.24 -18.24 -12.29
C LEU A 166 -8.86 -17.00 -11.46
N TYR A 167 -7.59 -16.84 -11.10
CA TYR A 167 -7.10 -15.82 -10.16
C TYR A 167 -7.62 -15.86 -8.71
N ARG A 168 -8.72 -16.53 -8.41
CA ARG A 168 -9.19 -16.74 -7.03
C ARG A 168 -8.44 -17.87 -6.34
N ILE A 169 -8.24 -18.98 -7.04
CA ILE A 169 -7.53 -20.15 -6.51
C ILE A 169 -6.02 -19.89 -6.44
N VAL A 170 -5.42 -20.19 -5.29
CA VAL A 170 -4.01 -19.91 -5.02
C VAL A 170 -3.14 -21.11 -5.44
N GLY A 171 -2.14 -20.87 -6.27
CA GLY A 171 -1.10 -21.85 -6.60
C GLY A 171 -0.06 -22.06 -5.48
N MET A 172 0.76 -23.09 -5.62
CA MET A 172 1.78 -23.46 -4.62
C MET A 172 2.86 -22.39 -4.51
N GLN A 173 3.05 -21.80 -3.32
CA GLN A 173 3.90 -20.61 -3.13
C GLN A 173 5.36 -20.81 -3.54
N SER A 174 5.93 -22.01 -3.31
CA SER A 174 7.30 -22.35 -3.74
C SER A 174 7.46 -22.29 -5.26
N LYS A 175 6.49 -22.86 -6.01
CA LYS A 175 6.47 -22.80 -7.48
C LYS A 175 6.22 -21.38 -8.00
N VAL A 176 5.36 -20.62 -7.32
CA VAL A 176 5.09 -19.21 -7.65
C VAL A 176 6.35 -18.36 -7.53
N ASN A 177 7.06 -18.47 -6.41
CA ASN A 177 8.31 -17.73 -6.18
C ASN A 177 9.40 -18.15 -7.18
N SER A 178 9.52 -19.46 -7.42
CA SER A 178 10.47 -20.01 -8.40
C SER A 178 10.20 -19.50 -9.81
N LEU A 179 8.93 -19.42 -10.23
CA LEU A 179 8.54 -18.90 -11.55
C LEU A 179 8.89 -17.41 -11.70
N VAL A 180 8.56 -16.58 -10.70
CA VAL A 180 8.88 -15.15 -10.74
C VAL A 180 10.40 -14.95 -10.75
N ALA A 181 11.11 -15.54 -9.79
CA ALA A 181 12.58 -15.41 -9.72
C ALA A 181 13.28 -15.93 -10.97
N GLY A 182 12.82 -17.08 -11.50
CA GLY A 182 13.41 -17.71 -12.68
C GLY A 182 13.25 -16.92 -13.98
N HIS A 183 12.24 -16.03 -14.08
CA HIS A 183 12.05 -15.12 -15.21
C HIS A 183 12.95 -13.87 -15.12
N PHE A 184 13.19 -13.37 -13.90
CA PHE A 184 14.04 -12.20 -13.65
C PHE A 184 15.50 -12.57 -13.34
N ASP A 185 15.89 -13.83 -13.46
CA ASP A 185 17.28 -14.28 -13.35
C ASP A 185 18.14 -13.62 -14.43
N VAL A 186 19.13 -12.84 -14.01
CA VAL A 186 20.07 -12.08 -14.87
C VAL A 186 21.08 -12.99 -15.56
N HIS A 187 21.26 -14.22 -15.08
CA HIS A 187 22.17 -15.20 -15.67
C HIS A 187 21.54 -15.95 -16.85
N LYS A 188 20.24 -15.80 -17.08
CA LYS A 188 19.55 -16.36 -18.25
C LYS A 188 19.53 -15.35 -19.40
N THR A 189 19.89 -15.79 -20.60
CA THR A 189 19.75 -14.98 -21.81
C THR A 189 18.27 -14.65 -22.07
N LEU A 190 17.99 -13.60 -22.84
CA LEU A 190 16.60 -13.27 -23.24
C LEU A 190 15.92 -14.48 -23.91
N ALA A 191 16.65 -15.24 -24.74
CA ALA A 191 16.18 -16.49 -25.33
C ALA A 191 15.87 -17.55 -24.26
N GLN A 192 16.71 -17.73 -23.24
CA GLN A 192 16.46 -18.66 -22.13
C GLN A 192 15.32 -18.20 -21.19
N ARG A 193 15.07 -16.90 -21.06
CA ARG A 193 13.89 -16.32 -20.36
C ARG A 193 12.62 -16.37 -21.23
N LEU A 194 12.77 -16.47 -22.54
CA LEU A 194 11.69 -16.73 -23.52
C LEU A 194 11.36 -18.21 -23.61
N GLU A 195 12.35 -19.08 -23.39
CA GLU A 195 12.26 -20.54 -23.33
C GLU A 195 12.02 -21.08 -21.92
N THR A 196 12.13 -20.25 -20.86
CA THR A 196 11.76 -20.70 -19.52
C THR A 196 10.32 -21.17 -19.59
N PRO A 197 10.06 -22.44 -19.27
CA PRO A 197 8.77 -23.04 -19.52
C PRO A 197 7.76 -22.39 -18.59
N VAL A 198 6.99 -21.45 -19.13
CA VAL A 198 5.56 -21.42 -18.81
C VAL A 198 4.98 -22.65 -19.53
N GLU A 199 5.39 -23.83 -19.04
CA GLU A 199 5.18 -25.13 -19.65
C GLU A 199 3.69 -25.42 -19.78
N GLU A 200 3.34 -26.25 -20.76
CA GLU A 200 2.05 -26.93 -20.83
C GLU A 200 1.74 -27.66 -19.50
N ASP A 201 2.77 -28.10 -18.77
CA ASP A 201 2.70 -28.83 -17.50
C ASP A 201 2.56 -27.96 -16.23
N MET A 202 2.75 -26.63 -16.32
CA MET A 202 2.59 -25.75 -15.17
C MET A 202 1.11 -25.57 -14.81
N GLU A 203 0.75 -25.63 -13.53
CA GLU A 203 -0.66 -25.45 -13.14
C GLU A 203 -1.12 -24.00 -13.36
N LEU A 204 -2.32 -23.80 -13.93
CA LEU A 204 -2.89 -22.46 -14.19
C LEU A 204 -2.95 -21.58 -12.94
N LYS A 205 -3.34 -22.15 -11.78
CA LYS A 205 -3.36 -21.46 -10.47
C LYS A 205 -1.98 -20.92 -10.07
N THR A 206 -0.90 -21.58 -10.46
CA THR A 206 0.48 -21.13 -10.19
C THR A 206 0.83 -19.93 -11.06
N ILE A 207 0.49 -19.97 -12.35
CA ILE A 207 0.71 -18.85 -13.28
C ILE A 207 -0.12 -17.63 -12.84
N CYS A 208 -1.39 -17.83 -12.48
CA CYS A 208 -2.27 -16.77 -11.96
C CYS A 208 -1.70 -16.13 -10.70
N SER A 209 -1.22 -16.93 -9.74
CA SER A 209 -0.58 -16.43 -8.52
C SER A 209 0.72 -15.70 -8.79
N ALA A 210 1.53 -16.17 -9.75
CA ALA A 210 2.81 -15.54 -10.12
C ALA A 210 2.61 -14.17 -10.79
N LEU A 211 1.64 -14.06 -11.70
CA LEU A 211 1.26 -12.76 -12.29
C LEU A 211 0.85 -11.78 -11.19
N LYS A 212 -0.06 -12.17 -10.29
CA LYS A 212 -0.49 -11.32 -9.17
C LYS A 212 0.66 -10.96 -8.24
N LEU A 213 1.55 -11.92 -7.94
CA LEU A 213 2.70 -11.69 -7.09
C LEU A 213 3.62 -10.63 -7.71
N PHE A 214 3.94 -10.78 -9.00
CA PHE A 214 4.77 -9.82 -9.73
C PHE A 214 4.21 -8.39 -9.63
N LEU A 215 2.91 -8.21 -9.93
CA LEU A 215 2.26 -6.89 -9.85
C LEU A 215 2.32 -6.31 -8.43
N ARG A 216 2.14 -7.16 -7.42
CA ARG A 216 2.18 -6.78 -6.01
C ARG A 216 3.59 -6.42 -5.52
N THR A 217 4.63 -6.99 -6.12
CA THR A 217 6.04 -6.76 -5.74
C THR A 217 6.74 -5.70 -6.59
N LEU A 218 6.04 -5.08 -7.56
CA LEU A 218 6.55 -3.90 -8.24
C LEU A 218 6.94 -2.82 -7.23
N LYS A 219 8.05 -2.10 -7.45
CA LYS A 219 8.50 -0.98 -6.62
C LYS A 219 7.40 0.06 -6.41
N GLU A 220 6.68 0.38 -7.48
CA GLU A 220 5.51 1.24 -7.49
C GLU A 220 4.29 0.48 -8.02
N PRO A 221 3.08 0.63 -7.46
CA PRO A 221 1.89 -0.06 -7.99
C PRO A 221 1.55 0.42 -9.40
N VAL A 222 0.79 -0.39 -10.13
CA VAL A 222 0.33 -0.05 -11.48
C VAL A 222 -0.38 1.30 -11.50
N PHE A 223 -1.19 1.60 -10.49
CA PHE A 223 -1.92 2.87 -10.36
C PHE A 223 -1.10 4.03 -9.79
N THR A 224 0.19 3.83 -9.52
CA THR A 224 1.12 4.77 -8.86
C THR A 224 0.74 5.12 -7.42
N PHE A 225 1.73 5.47 -6.59
CA PHE A 225 1.43 6.01 -5.26
C PHE A 225 0.85 7.42 -5.36
N LYS A 226 1.36 8.20 -6.32
CA LYS A 226 0.96 9.60 -6.54
C LYS A 226 -0.53 9.76 -6.85
N LEU A 227 -1.10 8.88 -7.67
CA LEU A 227 -2.52 8.97 -8.07
C LEU A 227 -3.46 8.16 -7.17
N HIS A 228 -2.96 7.35 -6.25
CA HIS A 228 -3.76 6.45 -5.41
C HIS A 228 -4.99 7.14 -4.80
N ASN A 229 -4.80 8.23 -4.07
CA ASN A 229 -5.90 8.90 -3.37
C ASN A 229 -6.93 9.48 -4.33
N ARG A 230 -6.50 10.03 -5.48
CA ARG A 230 -7.42 10.55 -6.51
C ARG A 230 -8.30 9.44 -7.10
N PHE A 231 -7.75 8.23 -7.27
CA PHE A 231 -8.54 7.08 -7.68
C PHE A 231 -9.57 6.66 -6.63
N ILE A 232 -9.21 6.67 -5.33
CA ILE A 232 -10.14 6.39 -4.24
C ILE A 232 -11.26 7.43 -4.19
N GLU A 233 -10.92 8.73 -4.26
CA GLU A 233 -11.87 9.83 -4.29
C GLU A 233 -12.82 9.72 -5.48
N ALA A 234 -12.30 9.39 -6.67
CA ALA A 234 -13.13 9.16 -7.86
C ALA A 234 -14.14 8.03 -7.65
N ALA A 235 -13.75 6.95 -6.97
CA ALA A 235 -14.64 5.83 -6.67
C ALA A 235 -15.77 6.19 -5.69
N MET A 236 -15.60 7.26 -4.90
CA MET A 236 -16.58 7.76 -3.94
C MET A 236 -17.61 8.73 -4.57
N ILE A 237 -17.45 9.10 -5.84
CA ILE A 237 -18.41 9.97 -6.54
C ILE A 237 -19.75 9.23 -6.68
N ASP A 238 -20.82 9.88 -6.21
CA ASP A 238 -22.19 9.34 -6.24
C ASP A 238 -22.74 9.28 -7.67
N ASP A 239 -22.52 10.33 -8.47
CA ASP A 239 -22.94 10.35 -9.86
C ASP A 239 -22.13 9.35 -10.70
N LYS A 240 -22.83 8.36 -11.28
CA LYS A 240 -22.19 7.26 -12.00
C LYS A 240 -21.46 7.76 -13.24
N ALA A 241 -22.04 8.69 -13.99
CA ALA A 241 -21.43 9.20 -15.22
C ALA A 241 -20.13 9.96 -14.91
N GLU A 242 -20.17 10.83 -13.91
CA GLU A 242 -19.01 11.59 -13.44
C GLU A 242 -17.92 10.70 -12.87
N ARG A 243 -18.29 9.69 -12.08
CA ARG A 243 -17.34 8.68 -11.58
C ARG A 243 -16.55 8.04 -12.72
N ILE A 244 -17.24 7.58 -13.77
CA ILE A 244 -16.59 6.95 -14.92
C ILE A 244 -15.73 7.94 -15.70
N ARG A 245 -16.19 9.19 -15.90
CA ARG A 245 -15.39 10.24 -16.56
C ARG A 245 -14.11 10.54 -15.79
N THR A 246 -14.20 10.72 -14.48
CA THR A 246 -13.05 11.01 -13.61
C THR A 246 -12.06 9.86 -13.60
N LEU A 247 -12.51 8.62 -13.44
CA LEU A 247 -11.65 7.44 -13.52
C LEU A 247 -10.92 7.35 -14.86
N HIS A 248 -11.63 7.58 -15.96
CA HIS A 248 -11.04 7.56 -17.29
C HIS A 248 -9.98 8.68 -17.48
N SER A 249 -10.23 9.89 -16.97
CA SER A 249 -9.24 10.97 -16.98
C SER A 249 -7.98 10.57 -16.20
N LEU A 250 -8.15 10.01 -14.99
CA LEU A 250 -7.03 9.58 -14.15
C LEU A 250 -6.20 8.46 -14.80
N ILE A 251 -6.84 7.52 -15.49
CA ILE A 251 -6.14 6.48 -16.24
C ILE A 251 -5.24 7.09 -17.31
N LYS A 252 -5.69 8.14 -18.01
CA LYS A 252 -4.88 8.85 -19.02
C LYS A 252 -3.72 9.65 -18.44
N GLU A 253 -3.77 9.99 -17.16
CA GLU A 253 -2.68 10.66 -16.44
C GLU A 253 -1.58 9.69 -15.96
N LEU A 254 -1.80 8.38 -16.07
CA LEU A 254 -0.78 7.39 -15.69
C LEU A 254 0.48 7.52 -16.57
N PRO A 255 1.68 7.29 -16.01
CA PRO A 255 2.89 7.17 -16.80
C PRO A 255 2.71 6.12 -17.91
N LYS A 256 3.37 6.32 -19.05
CA LYS A 256 3.16 5.49 -20.25
C LYS A 256 3.30 3.98 -19.97
N GLN A 257 4.34 3.55 -19.25
CA GLN A 257 4.56 2.14 -18.94
C GLN A 257 3.45 1.56 -18.03
N ASN A 258 2.98 2.35 -17.05
CA ASN A 258 1.87 1.98 -16.17
C ASN A 258 0.56 1.85 -16.96
N TYR A 259 0.27 2.81 -17.84
CA TYR A 259 -0.89 2.78 -18.73
C TYR A 259 -0.85 1.55 -19.65
N ASP A 260 0.29 1.29 -20.30
CA ASP A 260 0.45 0.16 -21.22
C ASP A 260 0.25 -1.18 -20.49
N LEU A 261 0.83 -1.34 -19.29
CA LEU A 261 0.62 -2.51 -18.45
C LEU A 261 -0.85 -2.64 -18.01
N LEU A 262 -1.47 -1.55 -17.57
CA LEU A 262 -2.87 -1.53 -17.17
C LEU A 262 -3.78 -1.93 -18.33
N TYR A 263 -3.54 -1.40 -19.53
CA TYR A 263 -4.29 -1.73 -20.73
C TYR A 263 -4.20 -3.22 -21.07
N ILE A 264 -2.99 -3.80 -21.04
CA ILE A 264 -2.78 -5.25 -21.27
C ILE A 264 -3.57 -6.05 -20.24
N LEU A 265 -3.45 -5.70 -18.95
CA LEU A 265 -4.09 -6.41 -17.87
C LEU A 265 -5.63 -6.31 -17.97
N MET A 266 -6.18 -5.12 -18.16
CA MET A 266 -7.63 -4.91 -18.23
C MET A 266 -8.23 -5.54 -19.48
N THR A 267 -7.50 -5.58 -20.60
CA THR A 267 -7.90 -6.33 -21.80
C THR A 267 -8.08 -7.82 -21.48
N HIS A 268 -7.12 -8.39 -20.74
CA HIS A 268 -7.17 -9.79 -20.34
C HIS A 268 -8.32 -10.06 -19.35
N LEU A 269 -8.44 -9.24 -18.30
CA LEU A 269 -9.49 -9.42 -17.27
C LEU A 269 -10.89 -9.21 -17.86
N TYR A 270 -11.05 -8.31 -18.83
CA TYR A 270 -12.28 -8.19 -19.60
C TYR A 270 -12.63 -9.51 -20.29
N LYS A 271 -11.70 -10.12 -21.05
CA LYS A 271 -11.95 -11.43 -21.69
C LYS A 271 -12.30 -12.53 -20.68
N VAL A 272 -11.57 -12.62 -19.55
CA VAL A 272 -11.88 -13.59 -18.49
C VAL A 272 -13.30 -13.39 -17.97
N SER A 273 -13.72 -12.14 -17.76
CA SER A 273 -15.07 -11.82 -17.31
C SER A 273 -16.16 -12.18 -18.32
N GLN A 274 -15.86 -12.19 -19.63
CA GLN A 274 -16.81 -12.65 -20.65
C GLN A 274 -17.07 -14.17 -20.58
N HIS A 275 -16.18 -14.94 -19.95
CA HIS A 275 -16.31 -16.38 -19.74
C HIS A 275 -16.86 -16.73 -18.34
N ASN A 276 -17.44 -15.76 -17.63
CA ASN A 276 -17.85 -15.92 -16.23
C ASN A 276 -18.90 -17.02 -15.99
N GLU A 277 -19.70 -17.38 -16.99
CA GLU A 277 -20.65 -18.50 -16.88
C GLU A 277 -19.96 -19.84 -16.62
N LYS A 278 -18.72 -20.02 -17.10
CA LYS A 278 -17.95 -21.25 -16.91
C LYS A 278 -16.91 -21.11 -15.80
N ASN A 279 -16.11 -20.03 -15.84
CA ASN A 279 -15.02 -19.85 -14.90
C ASN A 279 -15.45 -19.24 -13.55
N LEU A 280 -16.70 -18.75 -13.44
CA LEU A 280 -17.30 -18.15 -12.24
C LEU A 280 -16.62 -16.84 -11.77
N MET A 281 -15.86 -16.18 -12.63
CA MET A 281 -15.12 -14.96 -12.33
C MET A 281 -15.78 -13.74 -12.97
N THR A 282 -16.75 -13.16 -12.25
CA THR A 282 -17.37 -11.88 -12.59
C THR A 282 -16.39 -10.70 -12.42
N PRO A 283 -16.68 -9.52 -12.99
CA PRO A 283 -15.88 -8.31 -12.76
C PRO A 283 -15.68 -7.99 -11.27
N VAL A 284 -16.70 -8.21 -10.44
CA VAL A 284 -16.63 -8.08 -8.97
C VAL A 284 -15.58 -9.03 -8.37
N ASN A 285 -15.65 -10.31 -8.74
CA ASN A 285 -14.72 -11.34 -8.24
C ASN A 285 -13.28 -11.05 -8.66
N LEU A 286 -13.08 -10.58 -9.90
CA LEU A 286 -11.77 -10.16 -10.40
C LEU A 286 -11.27 -8.90 -9.69
N GLY A 287 -12.17 -7.95 -9.40
CA GLY A 287 -11.87 -6.76 -8.61
C GLY A 287 -11.31 -7.09 -7.23
N VAL A 288 -11.91 -8.06 -6.53
CA VAL A 288 -11.41 -8.56 -5.23
C VAL A 288 -10.02 -9.19 -5.36
N CYS A 289 -9.75 -9.91 -6.46
CA CYS A 289 -8.46 -10.58 -6.67
C CYS A 289 -7.33 -9.59 -7.00
N PHE A 290 -7.63 -8.53 -7.76
CA PHE A 290 -6.63 -7.64 -8.34
C PHE A 290 -6.50 -6.29 -7.63
N GLY A 291 -7.57 -5.75 -7.05
CA GLY A 291 -7.58 -4.46 -6.35
C GLY A 291 -6.39 -4.30 -5.38
N PRO A 292 -6.15 -5.25 -4.46
CA PRO A 292 -5.03 -5.18 -3.52
C PRO A 292 -3.64 -5.29 -4.17
N SER A 293 -3.55 -5.86 -5.37
CA SER A 293 -2.28 -6.14 -6.06
C SER A 293 -1.82 -4.96 -6.92
N ILE A 294 -2.77 -4.20 -7.49
CA ILE A 294 -2.46 -3.13 -8.46
C ILE A 294 -2.72 -1.72 -7.93
N LEU A 295 -3.52 -1.60 -6.87
CA LEU A 295 -3.90 -0.36 -6.20
C LEU A 295 -3.56 -0.52 -4.72
N ARG A 296 -2.30 -0.34 -4.35
CA ARG A 296 -1.88 -0.40 -2.94
C ARG A 296 -1.45 0.99 -2.46
N PRO A 297 -1.78 1.37 -1.22
CA PRO A 297 -1.28 2.61 -0.66
C PRO A 297 0.23 2.50 -0.46
N GLU A 298 0.92 3.63 -0.41
CA GLU A 298 2.35 3.68 -0.07
C GLU A 298 2.59 3.17 1.35
N PHE A 299 1.64 3.46 2.25
CA PHE A 299 1.66 3.03 3.64
C PHE A 299 0.31 2.43 4.04
N GLU A 300 0.34 1.29 4.73
CA GLU A 300 -0.87 0.70 5.31
C GLU A 300 -1.21 1.44 6.61
N THR A 301 -2.41 2.02 6.66
CA THR A 301 -3.00 2.67 7.83
C THR A 301 -4.35 2.03 8.16
N VAL A 302 -4.91 2.29 9.35
CA VAL A 302 -6.28 1.87 9.69
C VAL A 302 -7.29 2.41 8.66
N SER A 303 -7.10 3.66 8.20
CA SER A 303 -7.90 4.24 7.12
C SER A 303 -7.79 3.45 5.81
N SER A 304 -6.59 2.97 5.46
CA SER A 304 -6.37 2.22 4.22
C SER A 304 -7.09 0.86 4.16
N ILE A 305 -7.49 0.31 5.32
CA ILE A 305 -8.30 -0.91 5.39
C ILE A 305 -9.70 -0.62 4.82
N TYR A 306 -10.27 0.54 5.13
CA TYR A 306 -11.58 0.95 4.58
C TYR A 306 -11.52 1.22 3.08
N ASP A 307 -10.35 1.55 2.54
CA ASP A 307 -10.15 1.79 1.12
C ASP A 307 -10.15 0.50 0.28
N ILE A 308 -10.01 -0.69 0.90
CA ILE A 308 -9.98 -1.99 0.18
C ILE A 308 -11.22 -2.15 -0.72
N LYS A 309 -12.42 -1.80 -0.22
CA LYS A 309 -13.65 -1.90 -1.00
C LYS A 309 -13.62 -1.02 -2.24
N PHE A 310 -13.06 0.19 -2.14
CA PHE A 310 -12.95 1.14 -3.25
C PHE A 310 -11.92 0.66 -4.27
N ARG A 311 -10.80 0.10 -3.81
CA ARG A 311 -9.79 -0.52 -4.68
C ARG A 311 -10.38 -1.65 -5.53
N ASN A 312 -11.17 -2.52 -4.91
CA ASN A 312 -11.84 -3.60 -5.62
C ASN A 312 -12.87 -3.05 -6.62
N ALA A 313 -13.67 -2.06 -6.20
CA ALA A 313 -14.68 -1.42 -7.03
C ALA A 313 -14.08 -0.67 -8.24
N ILE A 314 -12.91 -0.04 -8.09
CA ILE A 314 -12.22 0.63 -9.21
C ILE A 314 -11.88 -0.41 -10.29
N VAL A 315 -11.28 -1.53 -9.91
CA VAL A 315 -10.94 -2.59 -10.87
C VAL A 315 -12.18 -3.17 -11.55
N GLU A 316 -13.24 -3.42 -10.76
CA GLU A 316 -14.52 -3.86 -11.28
C GLU A 316 -15.09 -2.87 -12.32
N LEU A 317 -15.17 -1.59 -11.98
CA LEU A 317 -15.70 -0.55 -12.88
C LEU A 317 -14.90 -0.43 -14.17
N ILE A 318 -13.57 -0.56 -14.08
CA ILE A 318 -12.70 -0.53 -15.25
C ILE A 318 -12.95 -1.73 -16.16
N ILE A 319 -13.16 -2.93 -15.58
CA ILE A 319 -13.49 -4.14 -16.35
C ILE A 319 -14.87 -3.97 -17.01
N ILE A 320 -15.89 -3.51 -16.27
CA ILE A 320 -17.26 -3.31 -16.78
C ILE A 320 -17.27 -2.30 -17.93
N HIS A 321 -16.53 -1.20 -17.81
CA HIS A 321 -16.50 -0.10 -18.78
C HIS A 321 -15.26 -0.13 -19.69
N TYR A 322 -14.64 -1.30 -19.86
CA TYR A 322 -13.38 -1.47 -20.59
C TYR A 322 -13.41 -0.86 -22.00
N GLU A 323 -14.48 -1.10 -22.76
CA GLU A 323 -14.58 -0.59 -24.14
C GLU A 323 -14.61 0.94 -24.20
N LYS A 324 -15.35 1.57 -23.28
CA LYS A 324 -15.40 3.03 -23.18
C LYS A 324 -14.07 3.62 -22.70
N MET A 325 -13.42 2.96 -21.73
CA MET A 325 -12.17 3.46 -21.14
C MET A 325 -10.95 3.30 -22.06
N PHE A 326 -10.92 2.28 -22.94
CA PHE A 326 -9.71 1.95 -23.69
C PHE A 326 -9.88 1.77 -25.21
N LYS A 327 -11.07 1.47 -25.73
CA LYS A 327 -11.29 1.27 -27.18
C LYS A 327 -11.83 2.52 -27.89
N THR A 328 -12.50 3.40 -27.17
CA THR A 328 -13.15 4.57 -27.77
C THR A 328 -12.16 5.74 -27.83
N LYS A 329 -11.89 6.26 -29.04
CA LYS A 329 -11.34 7.62 -29.20
C LYS A 329 -12.45 8.58 -28.75
N LEU A 330 -12.54 8.85 -27.45
CA LEU A 330 -13.65 9.65 -26.93
C LEU A 330 -13.56 11.09 -27.45
N GLU A 331 -14.35 11.39 -28.49
CA GLU A 331 -14.89 12.71 -28.74
C GLU A 331 -16.12 12.92 -27.84
N GLN A 332 -16.36 14.17 -27.46
CA GLN A 332 -17.22 14.58 -26.35
C GLN A 332 -18.72 14.16 -26.46
N GLN A 333 -19.16 13.63 -27.61
CA GLN A 333 -20.58 13.40 -27.94
C GLN A 333 -21.14 12.03 -27.49
N ASP A 334 -20.31 11.01 -27.24
CA ASP A 334 -20.78 9.65 -26.91
C ASP A 334 -21.28 9.49 -25.45
N ILE A 335 -21.21 10.56 -24.65
CA ILE A 335 -21.58 10.54 -23.22
C ILE A 335 -23.09 10.76 -23.05
N ASP A 336 -23.74 11.48 -23.96
CA ASP A 336 -25.17 11.79 -23.86
C ASP A 336 -26.07 10.59 -24.22
N GLU A 337 -25.59 9.65 -25.06
CA GLU A 337 -26.31 8.41 -25.36
C GLU A 337 -26.35 7.41 -24.18
N MET A 338 -25.47 7.58 -23.17
CA MET A 338 -25.39 6.67 -22.03
C MET A 338 -26.49 6.85 -20.97
N VAL A 339 -27.36 7.84 -21.13
CA VAL A 339 -28.49 8.06 -20.21
C VAL A 339 -29.76 7.32 -20.68
N GLY A 340 -29.84 6.92 -21.95
CA GLY A 340 -31.10 6.46 -22.57
C GLY A 340 -31.44 4.97 -22.49
N SER A 341 -30.51 4.08 -22.13
CA SER A 341 -30.67 2.63 -22.43
C SER A 341 -30.68 1.66 -21.25
N SER A 342 -30.77 2.13 -19.99
CA SER A 342 -30.82 1.22 -18.81
C SER A 342 -32.05 1.32 -17.91
N GLU A 343 -33.08 2.08 -18.27
CA GLU A 343 -34.37 2.04 -17.57
C GLU A 343 -35.33 1.06 -18.27
N GLN A 344 -35.20 -0.24 -17.98
CA GLN A 344 -36.27 -1.26 -17.97
C GLN A 344 -35.67 -2.65 -17.67
N ASP A 345 -35.55 -3.02 -16.38
CA ASP A 345 -36.33 -4.12 -15.80
C ASP A 345 -35.87 -4.52 -14.37
N GLN A 346 -36.81 -4.31 -13.44
CA GLN A 346 -37.20 -5.01 -12.21
C GLN A 346 -36.19 -5.73 -11.28
N SER A 347 -36.13 -5.17 -10.06
CA SER A 347 -36.42 -5.84 -8.78
C SER A 347 -35.57 -7.03 -8.34
N SER A 348 -34.54 -6.74 -7.54
CA SER A 348 -34.37 -7.40 -6.23
C SER A 348 -33.55 -6.48 -5.31
N GLY A 349 -34.23 -5.91 -4.33
CA GLY A 349 -33.66 -4.93 -3.42
C GLY A 349 -32.65 -5.54 -2.45
N VAL A 350 -31.49 -4.90 -2.34
CA VAL A 350 -30.79 -4.76 -1.07
C VAL A 350 -30.49 -3.27 -0.90
N ASN A 351 -31.29 -2.63 -0.05
CA ASN A 351 -31.11 -1.24 0.35
C ASN A 351 -29.75 -1.07 1.06
N LEU A 352 -28.78 -0.48 0.37
CA LEU A 352 -27.60 0.13 0.99
C LEU A 352 -27.84 1.63 1.21
N THR A 353 -28.82 1.96 2.05
CA THR A 353 -28.95 3.33 2.56
C THR A 353 -29.28 3.30 4.04
N ASN A 354 -28.52 4.08 4.81
CA ASN A 354 -28.61 4.37 6.25
C ASN A 354 -27.89 3.31 7.11
N SER A 355 -26.65 3.53 7.57
CA SER A 355 -26.36 4.45 8.69
C SER A 355 -24.84 4.73 8.89
N LEU A 356 -24.01 4.68 7.84
CA LEU A 356 -22.55 4.88 7.99
C LEU A 356 -21.94 5.89 7.00
N SER A 357 -22.70 6.35 5.99
CA SER A 357 -22.23 7.37 5.04
C SER A 357 -21.96 8.71 5.72
N SER A 358 -22.74 9.09 6.74
CA SER A 358 -22.52 10.35 7.45
C SER A 358 -21.28 10.33 8.35
N LEU A 359 -20.95 9.20 9.00
CA LEU A 359 -19.78 9.13 9.88
C LEU A 359 -18.46 9.04 9.10
N VAL A 360 -18.43 8.37 7.95
CA VAL A 360 -17.22 8.23 7.12
C VAL A 360 -16.88 9.53 6.38
N VAL A 361 -17.89 10.25 5.88
CA VAL A 361 -17.70 11.60 5.29
C VAL A 361 -17.25 12.59 6.37
N ILE A 362 -17.77 12.48 7.61
CA ILE A 362 -17.33 13.32 8.72
C ILE A 362 -15.86 13.04 9.10
N ILE A 363 -15.39 11.79 9.10
CA ILE A 363 -13.98 11.49 9.41
C ILE A 363 -13.04 12.01 8.32
N TYR A 364 -13.38 11.83 7.04
CA TYR A 364 -12.56 12.36 5.93
C TYR A 364 -12.50 13.90 5.93
N PHE A 365 -13.62 14.59 6.17
CA PHE A 365 -13.64 16.06 6.24
C PHE A 365 -13.01 16.64 7.51
N LYS A 366 -13.13 15.96 8.66
CA LYS A 366 -12.62 16.48 9.95
C LYS A 366 -11.09 16.40 10.06
N TYR A 367 -10.45 15.51 9.30
CA TYR A 367 -8.99 15.40 9.21
C TYR A 367 -8.39 16.07 7.95
N GLY A 368 -9.17 16.32 6.90
CA GLY A 368 -8.71 16.99 5.68
C GLY A 368 -8.70 18.53 5.71
N ASN A 369 -9.45 19.18 6.61
CA ASN A 369 -9.68 20.63 6.59
C ASN A 369 -9.09 21.43 7.78
N LYS A 370 -8.01 20.95 8.40
CA LYS A 370 -7.25 21.73 9.43
C LYS A 370 -5.93 22.29 8.89
N THR A 371 -5.93 22.81 7.67
CA THR A 371 -4.84 23.61 7.10
C THR A 371 -5.42 24.78 6.30
N GLN A 372 -6.09 25.70 6.99
CA GLN A 372 -6.18 27.11 6.61
C GLN A 372 -6.95 27.88 7.70
N LYS A 373 -6.20 28.37 8.69
CA LYS A 373 -6.33 29.73 9.24
C LYS A 373 -5.18 30.01 10.18
#